data_AF-A0A838CZH8-F1
#
_entry.id   AF-A0A838CZH8-F1
#
_cell.length_a   1.000
_cell.length_b   1.000
_cell.length_c   1.000
_cell.angle_alpha   90.00
_cell.angle_beta   90.00
_cell.angle_gamma   90.00
#
_symmetry.space_group_name_H-M   'P 1'
#
loop_
_entity.id
_entity.type
_entity.pdbx_description
1 polymer ?
#
loop_
_entity_poly.entity_id
_entity_poly.type
_entity_poly.pdbx_seq_one_letter_code
_entity_poly.pdbx_strand_id
1 'polypeptide(L)' 'GFAGLSPGDRWCVCAARWLEAYHAGCAPAVVLGATHARALDVVPIDALLAHAARADAVE' A
#
# COMPACT_ATOMS: atom_id res chain seq x y z
N GLY A 1 6.68 21.83 6.67
CA GLY A 1 7.46 20.64 7.09
C GLY A 1 6.57 19.41 7.06
N PHE A 2 7.12 18.24 7.33
CA PHE A 2 6.38 16.97 7.40
C PHE A 2 6.26 16.54 8.86
N ALA A 3 5.04 16.35 9.36
CA ALA A 3 4.77 16.05 10.78
C ALA A 3 5.02 14.58 11.15
N GLY A 4 5.22 13.70 10.16
CA GLY A 4 5.24 12.25 10.34
C GLY A 4 3.87 11.63 10.08
N LEU A 5 3.83 10.29 10.11
CA LEU A 5 2.62 9.49 9.94
C LEU A 5 2.37 8.67 11.20
N SER A 6 1.09 8.43 11.48
CA SER A 6 0.61 7.50 12.50
C SER A 6 0.04 6.23 11.84
N PRO A 7 -0.02 5.10 12.56
CA PRO A 7 -0.75 3.93 12.09
C PRO A 7 -2.19 4.30 11.69
N GLY A 8 -2.62 3.82 10.51
CA GLY A 8 -3.93 4.16 9.93
C GLY A 8 -3.90 5.29 8.90
N ASP A 9 -2.86 6.15 8.91
CA ASP A 9 -2.73 7.20 7.91
C ASP A 9 -2.56 6.61 6.50
N ARG A 10 -3.33 7.16 5.56
CA ARG A 10 -3.20 6.81 4.15
C ARG A 10 -2.12 7.68 3.52
N TRP A 11 -1.09 7.03 2.98
CA TRP A 11 0.03 7.70 2.37
C TRP A 11 0.47 7.02 1.09
N CYS A 12 0.72 7.82 0.05
CA CYS A 12 1.32 7.31 -1.18
C CYS A 12 2.78 6.93 -0.91
N VAL A 13 3.11 5.66 -1.12
CA VAL A 13 4.47 5.14 -1.00
C VAL A 13 5.02 4.77 -2.36
N CYS A 14 6.35 4.76 -2.50
CA CYS A 14 6.99 4.23 -3.70
C CYS A 14 6.66 2.75 -3.85
N ALA A 15 6.26 2.31 -5.06
CA ALA A 15 5.90 0.92 -5.33
C ALA A 15 6.99 -0.08 -4.90
N ALA A 16 8.26 0.26 -5.15
CA ALA A 16 9.40 -0.55 -4.72
C ALA A 16 9.51 -0.69 -3.19
N ARG A 17 9.16 0.35 -2.43
CA ARG A 17 9.17 0.31 -0.94
C ARG A 17 8.03 -0.54 -0.40
N TRP A 18 6.87 -0.49 -1.05
CA TRP A 18 5.78 -1.39 -0.71
C TRP A 18 6.15 -2.86 -1.01
N LEU A 19 6.79 -3.13 -2.16
CA LEU A 19 7.24 -4.48 -2.53
C LEU A 19 8.29 -5.04 -1.56
N GLU A 20 9.23 -4.21 -1.12
CA GLU A 20 10.20 -4.58 -0.09
C GLU A 20 9.50 -5.05 1.19
N ALA A 21 8.52 -4.28 1.66
CA ALA A 21 7.71 -4.66 2.82
C ALA A 21 6.90 -5.95 2.59
N TYR A 22 6.40 -6.16 1.36
CA TYR A 22 5.69 -7.38 0.99
C TYR A 22 6.60 -8.61 1.12
N HIS A 23 7.82 -8.56 0.58
CA HIS A 23 8.80 -9.65 0.72
C HIS A 23 9.24 -9.87 2.16
N ALA A 24 9.24 -8.83 2.99
CA ALA A 24 9.52 -8.92 4.42
C ALA A 24 8.31 -9.41 5.26
N GLY A 25 7.15 -9.66 4.63
CA GLY A 25 5.93 -10.10 5.32
C GLY A 25 5.25 -9.02 6.15
N CYS A 26 5.56 -7.74 5.91
CA CYS A 26 5.04 -6.59 6.65
C CYS A 26 4.39 -5.51 5.76
N ALA A 27 3.99 -5.85 4.53
CA ALA A 27 3.31 -4.92 3.65
C ALA A 27 2.01 -4.36 4.28
N PRO A 28 1.80 -3.03 4.27
CA PRO A 28 0.58 -2.43 4.74
C PRO A 28 -0.58 -2.67 3.75
N ALA A 29 -1.81 -2.50 4.23
CA ALA A 29 -2.99 -2.58 3.39
C ALA A 29 -2.98 -1.54 2.26
N VAL A 30 -3.55 -1.90 1.12
CA VAL A 30 -3.55 -1.10 -0.12
C VAL A 30 -4.96 -0.63 -0.44
N VAL A 31 -5.14 0.67 -0.62
CA VAL A 31 -6.39 1.22 -1.18
C VAL A 31 -6.28 1.19 -2.71
N LEU A 32 -6.84 0.14 -3.33
CA LEU A 32 -6.70 -0.10 -4.77
C LEU A 32 -7.21 1.08 -5.62
N GLY A 33 -8.36 1.67 -5.25
CA GLY A 33 -8.92 2.84 -5.95
C GLY A 33 -8.08 4.11 -5.86
N ALA A 34 -7.11 4.16 -4.93
CA ALA A 34 -6.15 5.27 -4.77
C ALA A 34 -4.73 4.89 -5.22
N THR A 35 -4.55 3.72 -5.85
CA THR A 35 -3.24 3.24 -6.31
C THR A 35 -3.11 3.44 -7.81
N HIS A 36 -2.06 4.14 -8.25
CA HIS A 36 -1.83 4.40 -9.66
C HIS A 36 -1.50 3.10 -10.42
N ALA A 37 -2.06 2.90 -11.62
CA ALA A 37 -1.91 1.67 -12.42
C ALA A 37 -0.45 1.25 -12.69
N ARG A 38 0.46 2.21 -12.91
CA ARG A 38 1.92 1.98 -13.01
C ARG A 38 2.57 1.29 -11.80
N ALA A 39 1.89 1.16 -10.65
CA ALA A 39 2.37 0.30 -9.58
C ALA A 39 2.55 -1.16 -10.05
N LEU A 40 1.77 -1.58 -11.06
CA LEU A 40 1.85 -2.92 -11.67
C LEU A 40 3.14 -3.16 -12.46
N ASP A 41 3.89 -2.11 -12.81
CA ASP A 41 5.21 -2.25 -13.42
C ASP A 41 6.25 -2.78 -12.43
N VAL A 42 5.95 -2.72 -11.12
CA VAL A 42 6.85 -3.08 -10.02
C VAL A 42 6.25 -4.17 -9.13
N VAL A 43 4.95 -4.10 -8.84
CA VAL A 43 4.25 -4.97 -7.88
C VAL A 43 3.25 -5.86 -8.60
N PRO A 44 3.27 -7.19 -8.41
CA PRO A 44 2.26 -8.08 -8.98
C PRO A 44 0.84 -7.72 -8.52
N ILE A 45 -0.15 -7.80 -9.42
CA ILE A 45 -1.55 -7.50 -9.10
C ILE A 45 -2.08 -8.38 -7.96
N ASP A 46 -1.70 -9.65 -7.92
CA ASP A 46 -2.15 -10.58 -6.88
C ASP A 46 -1.67 -10.16 -5.48
N ALA A 47 -0.47 -9.59 -5.37
CA ALA A 47 0.03 -9.03 -4.12
C ALA A 47 -0.81 -7.82 -3.68
N LEU A 48 -1.16 -6.92 -4.61
CA LEU A 48 -2.02 -5.77 -4.30
C LEU A 48 -3.44 -6.21 -3.88
N LEU A 49 -4.01 -7.21 -4.56
CA LEU A 49 -5.33 -7.76 -4.25
C LEU A 49 -5.36 -8.46 -2.89
N ALA A 50 -4.33 -9.26 -2.58
CA ALA A 50 -4.22 -9.94 -1.29
C ALA A 50 -4.11 -8.97 -0.09
N HIS A 51 -3.59 -7.76 -0.33
CA HIS A 51 -3.45 -6.71 0.68
C HIS A 51 -4.50 -5.60 0.55
N ALA A 52 -5.57 -5.79 -0.23
CA ALA A 52 -6.58 -4.76 -0.40
C ALA A 52 -7.20 -4.37 0.96
N ALA A 53 -7.20 -3.08 1.26
CA ALA A 53 -7.87 -2.55 2.43
C ALA A 53 -9.37 -2.84 2.32
N ARG A 54 -9.98 -3.34 3.41
CA ARG A 54 -11.43 -3.44 3.48
C ARG A 54 -12.05 -2.04 3.51
N ALA A 55 -13.27 -1.91 2.98
CA ALA A 55 -13.99 -0.65 2.90
C ALA A 55 -14.22 0.04 4.27
N ASP A 56 -14.11 -0.72 5.37
CA ASP A 56 -14.31 -0.31 6.76
C ASP A 56 -13.02 -0.16 7.58
N ALA A 57 -11.83 -0.35 6.98
CA ALA A 57 -10.55 -0.18 7.68
C ALA A 57 -10.15 1.30 7.86
N VAL A 58 -11.10 2.22 7.71
CA VAL A 58 -10.96 3.67 7.87
C VAL A 58 -11.99 4.13 8.91
N GLU A 59 -11.70 3.87 10.18
CA GLU A 59 -12.17 4.71 11.29
C GLU A 59 -10.98 5.46 11.88
#